data_AF-A0A2V7W5S1-F1
#
_entry.id   AF-A0A2V7W5S1-F1
#
_cell.length_a   1.000
_cell.length_b   1.000
_cell.length_c   1.000
_cell.angle_alpha   90.00
_cell.angle_beta   90.00
_cell.angle_gamma   90.00
#
_symmetry.space_group_name_H-M   'P 1'
#
loop_
_entity.id
_entity.type
_entity.pdbx_description
1 polymer ?
#
loop_
_entity_poly.entity_id
_entity_poly.type
_entity_poly.pdbx_seq_one_letter_code
_entity_poly.pdbx_strand_id
1 'polypeptide(L)'
;MEVAVHAAEVNMRAVRVVLIVIVLAFSARPTTVALNAEEAVLRWGGDAEGGAPYVEADPNDPAKVEGFDVEVAGAMAKGLGRTPQFVQVAWASIDQSVARGDFDVGMSGVEDTPARRAALAATIPYYEFTETITVRQADRDRFKSLEDLRGRRVGTLGGTTAYDLLLAAQKTLGITPVSYDDDVHPYEDVVSGRLDAVLLDNIIAARAMRRTGGLYTHYDRPVATGHYIAVLAPGNTALRDRIDEILKARMRDGTLERIYRKWDIWDEYQPKFFARVLGGAAAASAAGLSRETAAEGGRRSTKAELVLKYLPSLIRAAGITVVMSCLAMALAIAIGMTVATGRVYGGMITRTLLTGYVEVIRGTPVLLQLFVLYYGLSAVIRLPAFVAALIGLGLNYAAYESEIYRGAMEAVPRGQLEAARTLGLTEFQVFRYVRGPQAFRLALAPMTNDFVALLKDSSLVSVITVVELTKQTSIFAANIGSWVIPGALCAALYLILSLPLARLARRLEEQWKAATE
;
A
#
# COMPACT_ATOMS: atom_id res chain seq x y z
N MET A 1 -41.82 -21.73 -2.79
CA MET A 1 -40.56 -22.31 -2.27
C MET A 1 -39.64 -22.74 -3.42
N GLU A 2 -40.13 -23.49 -4.41
CA GLU A 2 -39.35 -23.91 -5.61
C GLU A 2 -38.80 -22.75 -6.46
N VAL A 3 -39.52 -21.62 -6.53
CA VAL A 3 -39.12 -20.46 -7.35
C VAL A 3 -37.92 -19.70 -6.76
N ALA A 4 -37.80 -19.64 -5.43
CA ALA A 4 -36.62 -19.10 -4.76
C ALA A 4 -35.40 -20.01 -4.94
N VAL A 5 -35.63 -21.32 -5.03
CA VAL A 5 -34.59 -22.32 -5.31
C VAL A 5 -34.10 -22.19 -6.75
N HIS A 6 -34.96 -21.95 -7.73
CA HIS A 6 -34.56 -21.90 -9.14
C HIS A 6 -33.87 -20.59 -9.56
N ALA A 7 -34.32 -19.44 -9.03
CA ALA A 7 -33.60 -18.17 -9.19
C ALA A 7 -32.27 -18.16 -8.42
N ALA A 8 -32.25 -18.79 -7.24
CA ALA A 8 -31.00 -19.11 -6.57
C ALA A 8 -30.14 -20.06 -7.41
N GLU A 9 -30.67 -21.07 -8.11
CA GLU A 9 -29.89 -21.98 -8.95
C GLU A 9 -29.25 -21.31 -10.17
N VAL A 10 -29.92 -20.36 -10.83
CA VAL A 10 -29.34 -19.65 -11.98
C VAL A 10 -28.25 -18.67 -11.51
N ASN A 11 -28.47 -17.93 -10.42
CA ASN A 11 -27.41 -17.13 -9.80
C ASN A 11 -26.32 -18.00 -9.17
N MET A 12 -26.65 -19.18 -8.66
CA MET A 12 -25.72 -20.15 -8.10
C MET A 12 -24.93 -20.88 -9.19
N ARG A 13 -25.42 -20.94 -10.43
CA ARG A 13 -24.62 -21.31 -11.60
C ARG A 13 -23.62 -20.23 -11.98
N ALA A 14 -24.01 -18.95 -11.96
CA ALA A 14 -23.07 -17.84 -12.18
C ALA A 14 -22.02 -17.75 -11.06
N VAL A 15 -22.47 -17.84 -9.80
CA VAL A 15 -21.61 -17.92 -8.60
C VAL A 15 -20.76 -19.18 -8.63
N ARG A 16 -21.27 -20.35 -9.06
CA ARG A 16 -20.46 -21.56 -9.28
C ARG A 16 -19.48 -21.39 -10.42
N VAL A 17 -19.81 -20.71 -11.51
CA VAL A 17 -18.85 -20.45 -12.61
C VAL A 17 -17.75 -19.53 -12.11
N VAL A 18 -18.07 -18.48 -11.36
CA VAL A 18 -17.07 -17.60 -10.72
C VAL A 18 -16.26 -18.34 -9.66
N LEU A 19 -16.88 -19.14 -8.80
CA LEU A 19 -16.21 -20.02 -7.83
C LEU A 19 -15.41 -21.13 -8.49
N ILE A 20 -15.82 -21.65 -9.64
CA ILE A 20 -15.08 -22.66 -10.41
C ILE A 20 -13.91 -21.99 -11.12
N VAL A 21 -14.04 -20.76 -11.61
CA VAL A 21 -12.91 -19.98 -12.16
C VAL A 21 -11.93 -19.63 -11.03
N ILE A 22 -12.41 -19.26 -9.85
CA ILE A 22 -11.58 -19.04 -8.64
C ILE A 22 -10.94 -20.36 -8.22
N VAL A 23 -11.69 -21.45 -8.07
CA VAL A 23 -11.16 -22.77 -7.67
C VAL A 23 -10.21 -23.34 -8.72
N LEU A 24 -10.45 -23.14 -10.02
CA LEU A 24 -9.53 -23.52 -11.10
C LEU A 24 -8.25 -22.68 -11.08
N ALA A 25 -8.35 -21.39 -10.74
CA ALA A 25 -7.18 -20.55 -10.45
C ALA A 25 -6.42 -20.98 -9.18
N PHE A 26 -7.09 -21.65 -8.24
CA PHE A 26 -6.51 -22.21 -7.01
C PHE A 26 -6.09 -23.69 -7.11
N SER A 27 -6.58 -24.45 -8.09
CA SER A 27 -6.33 -25.90 -8.25
C SER A 27 -5.27 -26.25 -9.29
N ALA A 28 -4.67 -25.25 -9.94
CA ALA A 28 -3.41 -25.44 -10.63
C ALA A 28 -2.35 -25.79 -9.58
N ARG A 29 -2.21 -27.09 -9.27
CA ARG A 29 -1.04 -27.58 -8.55
C ARG A 29 0.17 -27.07 -9.31
N PRO A 30 1.15 -26.43 -8.65
CA PRO A 30 2.38 -26.07 -9.34
C PRO A 30 2.94 -27.36 -9.93
N THR A 31 3.00 -27.40 -11.26
CA THR A 31 3.68 -28.45 -12.00
C THR A 31 5.08 -28.55 -11.42
N THR A 32 5.63 -29.77 -11.29
CA THR A 32 6.94 -30.04 -10.67
C THR A 32 8.12 -29.24 -11.27
N VAL A 33 7.93 -28.56 -12.41
CA VAL A 33 8.85 -27.57 -12.99
C VAL A 33 8.90 -26.25 -12.19
N ALA A 34 7.80 -25.84 -11.53
CA ALA A 34 7.69 -24.58 -10.78
C ALA A 34 8.42 -24.60 -9.42
N LEU A 35 8.59 -25.77 -8.79
CA LEU A 35 9.32 -25.90 -7.52
C LEU A 35 10.81 -25.51 -7.65
N ASN A 36 11.43 -25.77 -8.81
CA ASN A 36 12.79 -25.31 -9.10
C ASN A 36 12.86 -23.83 -9.52
N ALA A 37 11.75 -23.25 -9.98
CA ALA A 37 11.69 -21.85 -10.40
C ALA A 37 11.52 -20.89 -9.20
N GLU A 38 10.81 -21.30 -8.14
CA GLU A 38 10.71 -20.54 -6.88
C GLU A 38 12.06 -20.44 -6.16
N GLU A 39 12.93 -21.46 -6.25
CA GLU A 39 14.28 -21.38 -5.67
C GLU A 39 15.25 -20.50 -6.47
N ALA A 40 14.92 -20.14 -7.71
CA ALA A 40 15.76 -19.32 -8.58
C ALA A 40 15.59 -17.81 -8.35
N VAL A 41 14.56 -17.39 -7.61
CA VAL A 41 14.23 -15.99 -7.36
C VAL A 41 14.33 -15.67 -5.87
N LEU A 42 14.94 -14.54 -5.53
CA LEU A 42 14.86 -13.95 -4.20
C LEU A 42 13.85 -12.81 -4.25
N ARG A 43 12.65 -13.04 -3.74
CA ARG A 43 11.66 -11.97 -3.62
C ARG A 43 12.05 -11.11 -2.43
N TRP A 44 12.26 -9.82 -2.65
CA TRP A 44 12.59 -8.89 -1.59
C TRP A 44 11.60 -7.73 -1.60
N GLY A 45 11.10 -7.38 -0.42
CA GLY A 45 10.12 -6.33 -0.23
C GLY A 45 10.76 -5.03 0.24
N GLY A 46 10.22 -3.91 -0.21
CA GLY A 46 10.62 -2.58 0.22
C GLY A 46 9.64 -1.52 -0.26
N ASP A 47 9.90 -0.26 0.07
CA ASP A 47 8.98 0.84 -0.23
C ASP A 47 9.62 1.87 -1.17
N ALA A 48 9.28 1.85 -2.45
CA ALA A 48 9.75 2.86 -3.40
C ALA A 48 9.02 4.21 -3.28
N GLU A 49 8.02 4.34 -2.39
CA GLU A 49 7.38 5.62 -2.08
C GLU A 49 8.21 6.40 -1.06
N GLY A 50 8.31 5.96 0.19
CA GLY A 50 9.07 6.68 1.22
C GLY A 50 10.49 6.16 1.46
N GLY A 51 10.90 5.08 0.79
CA GLY A 51 12.12 4.36 1.10
C GLY A 51 13.37 4.90 0.43
N ALA A 52 13.39 6.13 -0.05
CA ALA A 52 14.57 6.62 -0.75
C ALA A 52 15.59 7.24 0.24
N PRO A 53 16.91 7.01 0.10
CA PRO A 53 17.61 6.40 -1.03
C PRO A 53 17.86 4.88 -0.88
N TYR A 54 17.17 4.19 0.02
CA TYR A 54 17.22 2.74 0.17
C TYR A 54 16.70 2.06 -1.12
N VAL A 55 15.50 2.47 -1.51
CA VAL A 55 14.72 2.00 -2.65
C VAL A 55 13.94 3.18 -3.20
N GLU A 56 14.12 3.48 -4.48
CA GLU A 56 13.37 4.50 -5.19
C GLU A 56 13.12 4.06 -6.63
N ALA A 57 12.13 4.66 -7.31
CA ALA A 57 11.85 4.27 -8.69
C ALA A 57 12.92 4.89 -9.61
N ASP A 58 13.49 4.08 -10.51
CA ASP A 58 14.48 4.57 -11.47
C ASP A 58 13.85 5.72 -12.29
N PRO A 59 14.42 6.94 -12.23
CA PRO A 59 13.88 8.09 -12.96
C PRO A 59 13.81 7.90 -14.49
N ASN A 60 14.57 6.93 -15.03
CA ASN A 60 14.61 6.57 -16.44
C ASN A 60 13.70 5.40 -16.81
N ASP A 61 13.40 4.51 -15.85
CA ASP A 61 12.49 3.38 -16.03
C ASP A 61 11.71 3.12 -14.73
N PRO A 62 10.60 3.84 -14.48
CA PRO A 62 9.84 3.76 -13.22
C PRO A 62 9.20 2.38 -12.93
N ALA A 63 9.35 1.42 -13.84
CA ALA A 63 9.01 0.02 -13.59
C ALA A 63 10.11 -0.74 -12.83
N LYS A 64 11.30 -0.13 -12.67
CA LYS A 64 12.43 -0.65 -11.91
C LYS A 64 12.69 0.23 -10.71
N VAL A 65 13.36 -0.36 -9.72
CA VAL A 65 13.86 0.35 -8.56
C VAL A 65 15.39 0.45 -8.60
N GLU A 66 15.90 1.56 -8.10
CA GLU A 66 17.30 1.77 -7.77
C GLU A 66 17.44 2.18 -6.30
N GLY A 67 18.65 2.15 -5.77
CA GLY A 67 18.93 2.44 -4.37
C GLY A 67 20.01 1.52 -3.82
N PHE A 68 20.58 1.89 -2.67
CA PHE A 68 21.64 1.07 -2.10
C PHE A 68 21.10 -0.26 -1.57
N ASP A 69 19.89 -0.30 -1.00
CA ASP A 69 19.26 -1.56 -0.57
C ASP A 69 18.90 -2.44 -1.77
N VAL A 70 18.59 -1.86 -2.94
CA VAL A 70 18.42 -2.63 -4.19
C VAL A 70 19.71 -3.35 -4.56
N GLU A 71 20.85 -2.68 -4.46
CA GLU A 71 22.16 -3.29 -4.75
C GLU A 71 22.61 -4.28 -3.69
N VAL A 72 22.31 -4.02 -2.41
CA VAL A 72 22.56 -4.96 -1.32
C VAL A 72 21.70 -6.22 -1.51
N ALA A 73 20.41 -6.08 -1.82
CA ALA A 73 19.52 -7.19 -2.16
C ALA A 73 20.02 -7.97 -3.38
N GLY A 74 20.53 -7.28 -4.40
CA GLY A 74 21.17 -7.89 -5.56
C GLY A 74 22.43 -8.68 -5.19
N ALA A 75 23.26 -8.16 -4.29
CA ALA A 75 24.43 -8.86 -3.78
C ALA A 75 24.05 -10.10 -2.95
N MET A 76 22.99 -10.01 -2.13
CA MET A 76 22.42 -11.16 -1.41
C MET A 76 21.92 -12.23 -2.38
N ALA A 77 21.09 -11.85 -3.35
CA ALA A 77 20.54 -12.75 -4.36
C ALA A 77 21.65 -13.46 -5.13
N LYS A 78 22.68 -12.73 -5.58
CA LYS A 78 23.85 -13.31 -6.26
C LYS A 78 24.58 -14.32 -5.38
N GLY A 79 24.79 -14.02 -4.10
CA GLY A 79 25.41 -14.95 -3.15
C GLY A 79 24.58 -16.21 -2.91
N LEU A 80 23.26 -16.12 -3.04
CA LEU A 80 22.34 -17.25 -2.95
C LEU A 80 22.21 -18.05 -4.26
N GLY A 81 22.78 -17.56 -5.37
CA GLY A 81 22.56 -18.12 -6.71
C GLY A 81 21.17 -17.81 -7.28
N ARG A 82 20.54 -16.72 -6.83
CA ARG A 82 19.17 -16.31 -7.17
C ARG A 82 19.14 -14.99 -7.93
N THR A 83 18.03 -14.73 -8.60
CA THR A 83 17.73 -13.44 -9.24
C THR A 83 16.87 -12.59 -8.29
N PRO A 84 17.21 -11.32 -8.01
CA PRO A 84 16.40 -10.47 -7.14
C PRO A 84 15.10 -10.04 -7.85
N GLN A 85 13.98 -10.09 -7.14
CA GLN A 85 12.69 -9.55 -7.59
C GLN A 85 12.11 -8.63 -6.52
N PHE A 86 11.88 -7.37 -6.86
CA PHE A 86 11.31 -6.38 -5.96
C PHE A 86 9.79 -6.56 -5.80
N VAL A 87 9.32 -6.41 -4.57
CA VAL A 87 7.88 -6.38 -4.21
C VAL A 87 7.58 -5.08 -3.47
N GLN A 88 6.80 -4.20 -4.10
CA GLN A 88 6.40 -2.93 -3.50
C GLN A 88 5.43 -3.17 -2.33
N VAL A 89 5.77 -2.64 -1.16
CA VAL A 89 4.90 -2.56 0.02
C VAL A 89 5.00 -1.20 0.69
N ALA A 90 4.02 -0.79 1.48
CA ALA A 90 4.18 0.38 2.34
C ALA A 90 5.21 0.07 3.42
N TRP A 91 6.07 1.04 3.78
CA TRP A 91 7.10 0.88 4.81
C TRP A 91 6.54 0.27 6.10
N ALA A 92 5.41 0.80 6.60
CA ALA A 92 4.77 0.35 7.83
C ALA A 92 4.26 -1.10 7.79
N SER A 93 4.15 -1.67 6.59
CA SER A 93 3.63 -3.02 6.34
C SER A 93 4.73 -4.03 6.02
N ILE A 94 6.02 -3.65 5.99
CA ILE A 94 7.13 -4.56 5.67
C ILE A 94 7.16 -5.75 6.64
N ASP A 95 7.13 -5.49 7.94
CA ASP A 95 7.22 -6.51 8.99
C ASP A 95 6.06 -7.51 8.92
N GLN A 96 4.83 -7.03 8.68
CA GLN A 96 3.67 -7.89 8.53
C GLN A 96 3.71 -8.70 7.23
N SER A 97 4.08 -8.06 6.12
CA SER A 97 4.13 -8.70 4.80
C SER A 97 5.21 -9.79 4.74
N VAL A 98 6.38 -9.56 5.36
CA VAL A 98 7.45 -10.57 5.42
C VAL A 98 7.07 -11.75 6.32
N ALA A 99 6.46 -11.50 7.48
CA ALA A 99 5.98 -12.56 8.35
C ALA A 99 4.91 -13.43 7.68
N ARG A 100 4.08 -12.80 6.83
CA ARG A 100 3.05 -13.48 6.04
C ARG A 100 3.62 -14.27 4.85
N GLY A 101 4.84 -13.97 4.41
CA GLY A 101 5.54 -14.65 3.32
C GLY A 101 5.26 -14.07 1.93
N ASP A 102 4.90 -12.79 1.85
CA ASP A 102 4.66 -12.09 0.57
C ASP A 102 5.95 -11.99 -0.25
N PHE A 103 7.08 -11.90 0.44
CA PHE A 103 8.43 -11.93 -0.05
C PHE A 103 9.34 -12.59 0.99
N ASP A 104 10.55 -12.96 0.57
CA ASP A 104 11.48 -13.76 1.40
C ASP A 104 12.26 -12.88 2.38
N VAL A 105 12.56 -11.63 1.97
CA VAL A 105 13.39 -10.67 2.71
C VAL A 105 12.77 -9.26 2.66
N GLY A 106 12.53 -8.64 3.80
CA GLY A 106 12.15 -7.23 3.91
C GLY A 106 13.38 -6.34 4.12
N MET A 107 13.46 -5.28 3.33
CA MET A 107 14.50 -4.24 3.37
C MET A 107 13.83 -2.87 3.17
N SER A 108 14.58 -1.83 2.84
CA SER A 108 14.17 -0.41 2.75
C SER A 108 14.46 0.38 4.02
N GLY A 109 15.70 0.27 4.51
CA GLY A 109 16.16 0.96 5.72
C GLY A 109 15.53 0.41 7.01
N VAL A 110 15.25 -0.91 7.05
CA VAL A 110 14.63 -1.52 8.24
C VAL A 110 15.62 -1.47 9.41
N GLU A 111 15.25 -0.75 10.45
CA GLU A 111 16.10 -0.51 11.60
C GLU A 111 16.13 -1.70 12.58
N ASP A 112 17.29 -1.96 13.16
CA ASP A 112 17.53 -3.03 14.12
C ASP A 112 17.00 -2.70 15.51
N THR A 113 15.77 -3.14 15.80
CA THR A 113 15.14 -2.92 17.11
C THR A 113 14.99 -4.23 17.90
N PRO A 114 15.01 -4.18 19.25
CA PRO A 114 14.73 -5.36 20.07
C PRO A 114 13.38 -6.01 19.76
N ALA A 115 12.36 -5.19 19.44
CA ALA A 115 11.04 -5.68 19.07
C ALA A 115 11.07 -6.49 17.77
N ARG A 116 11.77 -6.01 16.73
CA ARG A 116 11.93 -6.75 15.46
C ARG A 116 12.74 -8.03 15.64
N ARG A 117 13.83 -7.99 16.41
CA ARG A 117 14.62 -9.20 16.72
C ARG A 117 13.83 -10.26 17.50
N ALA A 118 12.86 -9.85 18.33
CA ALA A 118 11.98 -10.76 19.04
C ALA A 118 10.87 -11.32 18.14
N ALA A 119 10.39 -10.54 17.17
CA ALA A 119 9.25 -10.88 16.33
C ALA A 119 9.62 -11.58 15.02
N LEU A 120 10.80 -11.34 14.45
CA LEU A 120 11.20 -11.72 13.09
C LEU A 120 12.60 -12.34 13.06
N ALA A 121 12.94 -13.04 11.97
CA ALA A 121 14.30 -13.50 11.73
C ALA A 121 15.13 -12.35 11.14
N ALA A 122 15.76 -11.57 12.01
CA ALA A 122 16.61 -10.43 11.65
C ALA A 122 18.05 -10.86 11.32
N THR A 123 18.62 -10.31 10.24
CA THR A 123 20.02 -10.53 9.87
C THR A 123 20.99 -9.87 10.84
N ILE A 124 22.29 -10.10 10.64
CA ILE A 124 23.31 -9.16 11.09
C ILE A 124 23.06 -7.77 10.45
N PRO A 125 23.42 -6.69 11.15
CA PRO A 125 23.30 -5.36 10.57
C PRO A 125 24.29 -5.21 9.42
N TYR A 126 23.86 -4.52 8.36
CA TYR A 126 24.69 -4.29 7.17
C TYR A 126 25.12 -2.82 7.00
N TYR A 127 24.50 -1.89 7.71
CA TYR A 127 24.83 -0.46 7.65
C TYR A 127 24.62 0.20 9.02
N GLU A 128 25.45 1.18 9.38
CA GLU A 128 25.31 2.00 10.60
C GLU A 128 24.89 3.42 10.22
N PHE A 129 23.78 3.91 10.78
CA PHE A 129 23.25 5.25 10.52
C PHE A 129 23.18 6.06 11.82
N THR A 130 22.89 7.35 11.70
CA THR A 130 22.68 8.23 12.86
C THR A 130 21.38 9.00 12.74
N GLU A 131 20.68 9.16 13.86
CA GLU A 131 19.50 10.02 13.97
C GLU A 131 19.93 11.48 14.09
N THR A 132 19.44 12.34 13.19
CA THR A 132 19.88 13.73 13.10
C THR A 132 18.72 14.71 13.11
N ILE A 133 18.95 15.86 13.74
CA ILE A 133 17.98 16.96 13.78
C ILE A 133 18.19 17.84 12.55
N THR A 134 17.12 18.02 11.79
CA THR A 134 17.04 18.99 10.69
C THR A 134 16.05 20.10 11.03
N VAL A 135 16.47 21.34 10.86
CA VAL A 135 15.71 22.57 11.19
C VAL A 135 15.74 23.54 10.02
N ARG A 136 15.00 24.64 10.10
CA ARG A 136 15.20 25.76 9.16
C ARG A 136 16.59 26.35 9.32
N GLN A 137 17.20 26.80 8.23
CA GLN A 137 18.49 27.48 8.22
C GLN A 137 18.54 28.66 9.21
N ALA A 138 17.42 29.38 9.36
CA ALA A 138 17.28 30.51 10.30
C ALA A 138 17.29 30.07 11.78
N ASP A 139 16.92 28.82 12.08
CA ASP A 139 16.82 28.28 13.43
C ASP A 139 18.03 27.40 13.81
N ARG A 140 19.04 27.27 12.94
CA ARG A 140 20.25 26.43 13.15
C ARG A 140 20.97 26.69 14.47
N ASP A 141 20.93 27.93 14.95
CA ASP A 141 21.64 28.34 16.16
C ASP A 141 20.79 28.22 17.42
N ARG A 142 19.49 27.94 17.23
CA ARG A 142 18.48 27.86 18.29
C ARG A 142 18.14 26.42 18.67
N PHE A 143 18.13 25.49 17.71
CA PHE A 143 17.69 24.11 17.93
C PHE A 143 18.79 23.13 17.54
N LYS A 144 19.68 22.79 18.49
CA LYS A 144 20.88 21.96 18.23
C LYS A 144 20.78 20.56 18.85
N SER A 145 19.76 20.33 19.68
CA SER A 145 19.57 19.14 20.49
C SER A 145 18.08 18.92 20.75
N LEU A 146 17.70 17.74 21.26
CA LEU A 146 16.32 17.48 21.65
C LEU A 146 15.88 18.40 22.80
N GLU A 147 16.79 18.74 23.71
CA GLU A 147 16.53 19.63 24.84
C GLU A 147 16.13 21.04 24.39
N ASP A 148 16.73 21.54 23.31
CA ASP A 148 16.39 22.84 22.71
C ASP A 148 14.99 22.84 22.10
N LEU A 149 14.46 21.66 21.76
CA LEU A 149 13.14 21.45 21.18
C LEU A 149 12.03 21.28 22.23
N ARG A 150 12.28 21.60 23.50
CA ARG A 150 11.27 21.55 24.57
C ARG A 150 9.97 22.27 24.17
N GLY A 151 8.84 21.56 24.24
CA GLY A 151 7.52 22.08 23.89
C GLY A 151 7.29 22.34 22.40
N ARG A 152 8.19 21.89 21.52
CA ARG A 152 8.14 22.11 20.07
C ARG A 152 7.51 20.94 19.32
N ARG A 153 7.11 21.20 18.07
CA ARG A 153 6.57 20.17 17.16
C ARG A 153 7.71 19.59 16.33
N VAL A 154 7.96 18.30 16.47
CA VAL A 154 9.05 17.61 15.79
C VAL A 154 8.50 16.48 14.93
N GLY A 155 8.77 16.53 13.63
CA GLY A 155 8.31 15.55 12.66
C GLY A 155 9.25 14.35 12.55
N THR A 156 8.69 13.18 12.27
CA THR A 156 9.42 11.95 11.96
C THR A 156 8.50 10.94 11.26
N LEU A 157 8.99 9.74 10.94
CA LEU A 157 8.20 8.64 10.36
C LEU A 157 7.69 7.72 11.45
N GLY A 158 6.45 7.24 11.35
CA GLY A 158 5.88 6.33 12.34
C GLY A 158 6.61 4.98 12.37
N GLY A 159 6.74 4.36 13.55
CA GLY A 159 7.34 3.03 13.71
C GLY A 159 8.88 2.96 13.64
N THR A 160 9.57 4.11 13.58
CA THR A 160 11.03 4.24 13.53
C THR A 160 11.65 4.43 14.92
N THR A 161 12.97 4.24 15.05
CA THR A 161 13.70 4.58 16.28
C THR A 161 13.58 6.07 16.57
N ALA A 162 13.63 6.94 15.55
CA ALA A 162 13.34 8.36 15.69
C ALA A 162 11.99 8.63 16.38
N TYR A 163 10.93 7.92 16.00
CA TYR A 163 9.62 8.07 16.64
C TYR A 163 9.62 7.64 18.10
N ASP A 164 10.27 6.51 18.42
CA ASP A 164 10.42 6.05 19.80
C ASP A 164 11.21 7.06 20.66
N LEU A 165 12.25 7.67 20.10
CA LEU A 165 13.01 8.76 20.74
C LEU A 165 12.14 9.99 20.99
N LEU A 166 11.32 10.40 20.02
CA LEU A 166 10.39 11.52 20.21
C LEU A 166 9.28 11.22 21.22
N LEU A 167 8.76 9.99 21.27
CA LEU A 167 7.80 9.56 22.28
C LEU A 167 8.41 9.55 23.69
N ALA A 168 9.68 9.14 23.82
CA ALA A 168 10.41 9.25 25.07
C ALA A 168 10.62 10.72 25.46
N ALA A 169 11.03 11.57 24.51
CA ALA A 169 11.23 12.99 24.71
C ALA A 169 9.94 13.78 24.97
N GLN A 170 8.79 13.32 24.47
CA GLN A 170 7.48 13.90 24.81
C GLN A 170 7.23 13.86 26.31
N LYS A 171 7.56 12.76 26.98
CA LYS A 171 7.34 12.58 28.42
C LYS A 171 8.24 13.47 29.28
N THR A 172 9.47 13.73 28.83
CA THR A 172 10.49 14.45 29.61
C THR A 172 10.65 15.92 29.21
N LEU A 173 10.44 16.25 27.94
CA LEU A 173 10.66 17.56 27.34
C LEU A 173 9.37 18.19 26.77
N GLY A 174 8.23 17.50 26.84
CA GLY A 174 6.97 18.04 26.31
C GLY A 174 6.98 18.28 24.80
N ILE A 175 7.91 17.62 24.06
CA ILE A 175 7.90 17.62 22.60
C ILE A 175 6.57 17.07 22.11
N THR A 176 6.05 17.62 21.02
CA THR A 176 4.89 17.08 20.30
C THR A 176 5.39 16.34 19.06
N PRO A 177 5.46 14.99 19.09
CA PRO A 177 5.84 14.20 17.93
C PRO A 177 4.76 14.29 16.85
N VAL A 178 5.17 14.42 15.59
CA VAL A 178 4.27 14.39 14.43
C VAL A 178 4.75 13.28 13.50
N SER A 179 3.92 12.26 13.31
CA SER A 179 4.22 11.12 12.45
C SER A 179 3.79 11.40 11.01
N TYR A 180 4.64 11.04 10.04
CA TYR A 180 4.37 11.07 8.61
C TYR A 180 4.49 9.66 8.02
N ASP A 181 3.88 9.46 6.85
CA ASP A 181 3.94 8.20 6.09
C ASP A 181 5.05 8.21 5.02
N ASP A 182 5.65 9.37 4.75
CA ASP A 182 6.71 9.59 3.75
C ASP A 182 7.81 10.54 4.24
N ASP A 183 8.97 10.47 3.59
CA ASP A 183 10.19 11.20 3.94
C ASP A 183 10.29 12.62 3.32
N VAL A 184 9.27 13.09 2.60
CA VAL A 184 9.29 14.38 1.88
C VAL A 184 8.55 15.46 2.67
N HIS A 185 7.28 15.22 3.01
CA HIS A 185 6.43 16.18 3.72
C HIS A 185 6.98 16.68 5.07
N PRO A 186 7.63 15.87 5.93
CA PRO A 186 8.18 16.40 7.19
C PRO A 186 9.14 17.59 6.96
N TYR A 187 9.94 17.55 5.90
CA TYR A 187 10.87 18.64 5.57
C TYR A 187 10.17 19.86 4.97
N GLU A 188 9.14 19.67 4.14
CA GLU A 188 8.30 20.77 3.64
C GLU A 188 7.57 21.49 4.80
N ASP A 189 7.15 20.74 5.80
CA ASP A 189 6.50 21.26 7.00
C ASP A 189 7.45 22.08 7.88
N VAL A 190 8.74 21.71 7.94
CA VAL A 190 9.78 22.54 8.58
C VAL A 190 9.97 23.85 7.83
N VAL A 191 10.10 23.81 6.50
CA VAL A 191 10.27 25.03 5.68
C VAL A 191 9.07 25.96 5.80
N SER A 192 7.85 25.40 5.80
CA SER A 192 6.60 26.17 5.89
C SER A 192 6.24 26.64 7.30
N GLY A 193 6.99 26.23 8.32
CA GLY A 193 6.73 26.63 9.71
C GLY A 193 5.66 25.81 10.44
N ARG A 194 5.16 24.73 9.83
CA ARG A 194 4.24 23.78 10.50
C ARG A 194 4.95 22.89 11.52
N LEU A 195 6.25 22.66 11.32
CA LEU A 195 7.15 22.01 12.25
C LEU A 195 8.31 22.91 12.65
N ASP A 196 8.86 22.67 13.84
CA ASP A 196 10.07 23.34 14.31
C ASP A 196 11.33 22.57 13.88
N ALA A 197 11.26 21.24 13.82
CA ALA A 197 12.35 20.36 13.42
C ALA A 197 11.83 19.02 12.86
N VAL A 198 12.73 18.26 12.24
CA VAL A 198 12.57 16.85 11.87
C VAL A 198 13.70 16.04 12.49
N LEU A 199 13.38 14.87 13.05
CA LEU A 199 14.34 13.88 13.53
C LEU A 199 14.25 12.64 12.64
N LEU A 200 15.29 12.39 11.85
CA LEU A 200 15.42 11.24 10.95
C LEU A 200 16.90 10.89 10.69
N ASP A 201 17.11 9.70 10.13
CA ASP A 201 18.39 9.19 9.68
C ASP A 201 19.19 10.21 8.84
N ASN A 202 20.49 10.28 9.07
CA ASN A 202 21.42 11.14 8.37
C ASN A 202 21.36 10.98 6.85
N ILE A 203 21.07 9.77 6.35
CA ILE A 203 20.95 9.50 4.91
C ILE A 203 19.71 10.18 4.32
N ILE A 204 18.57 10.10 5.03
CA ILE A 204 17.32 10.76 4.63
C ILE A 204 17.49 12.27 4.72
N ALA A 205 18.09 12.77 5.81
CA ALA A 205 18.37 14.19 5.98
C ALA A 205 19.29 14.74 4.87
N ALA A 206 20.34 14.00 4.48
CA ALA A 206 21.24 14.38 3.40
C ALA A 206 20.52 14.48 2.05
N ARG A 207 19.59 13.56 1.78
CA ARG A 207 18.72 13.62 0.60
C ARG A 207 17.80 14.84 0.64
N ALA A 208 17.13 15.08 1.75
CA ALA A 208 16.24 16.23 1.92
C ALA A 208 16.97 17.56 1.71
N MET A 209 18.18 17.71 2.28
CA MET A 209 19.05 18.88 2.11
C MET A 209 19.41 19.16 0.64
N ARG A 210 19.50 18.12 -0.21
CA ARG A 210 19.77 18.26 -1.65
C ARG A 210 18.53 18.71 -2.44
N ARG A 211 17.33 18.36 -1.97
CA ARG A 211 16.05 18.61 -2.66
C ARG A 211 15.38 19.91 -2.23
N THR A 212 15.49 20.23 -0.95
CA THR A 212 14.71 21.27 -0.29
C THR A 212 15.65 22.35 0.26
N GLY A 213 15.56 23.55 -0.31
CA GLY A 213 16.34 24.71 0.14
C GLY A 213 15.83 25.27 1.48
N GLY A 214 16.72 25.92 2.23
CA GLY A 214 16.37 26.59 3.49
C GLY A 214 16.38 25.69 4.74
N LEU A 215 16.89 24.47 4.61
CA LEU A 215 17.10 23.53 5.71
C LEU A 215 18.55 23.57 6.22
N TYR A 216 18.75 23.09 7.44
CA TYR A 216 20.05 22.85 8.06
C TYR A 216 19.99 21.58 8.92
N THR A 217 20.96 20.68 8.77
CA THR A 217 21.05 19.42 9.53
C THR A 217 22.28 19.41 10.44
N HIS A 218 22.09 19.03 11.70
CA HIS A 218 23.13 18.91 12.72
C HIS A 218 23.83 17.54 12.68
N TYR A 219 24.70 17.32 11.69
CA TYR A 219 25.47 16.05 11.57
C TYR A 219 26.54 15.87 12.65
N ASP A 220 27.02 16.96 13.26
CA ASP A 220 28.03 16.93 14.31
C ASP A 220 27.48 16.50 15.68
N ARG A 221 26.16 16.39 15.80
CA ARG A 221 25.43 16.09 17.04
C ARG A 221 24.33 15.07 16.79
N PRO A 222 24.67 13.83 16.41
CA PRO A 222 23.67 12.79 16.27
C PRO A 222 22.97 12.55 17.60
N VAL A 223 21.65 12.38 17.54
CA VAL A 223 20.79 12.09 18.69
C VAL A 223 20.96 10.63 19.12
N ALA A 224 21.10 9.74 18.15
CA ALA A 224 21.32 8.32 18.36
C ALA A 224 22.08 7.71 17.17
N THR A 225 22.57 6.49 17.36
CA THR A 225 23.14 5.64 16.31
C THR A 225 22.26 4.40 16.20
N GLY A 226 21.95 4.00 14.97
CA GLY A 226 21.17 2.80 14.68
C GLY A 226 21.84 1.98 13.59
N HIS A 227 21.22 0.83 13.29
CA HIS A 227 21.71 -0.09 12.28
C HIS A 227 20.59 -0.55 11.37
N TYR A 228 20.86 -0.70 10.07
CA TYR A 228 19.92 -1.37 9.17
C TYR A 228 20.19 -2.86 9.12
N ILE A 229 19.11 -3.62 9.13
CA ILE A 229 19.05 -5.07 9.00
C ILE A 229 18.09 -5.44 7.88
N ALA A 230 18.24 -6.65 7.37
CA ALA A 230 17.17 -7.28 6.60
C ALA A 230 16.34 -8.14 7.57
N VAL A 231 15.03 -8.20 7.33
CA VAL A 231 14.11 -9.01 8.14
C VAL A 231 13.51 -10.12 7.31
N LEU A 232 13.32 -11.29 7.91
CA LEU A 232 12.69 -12.44 7.29
C LEU A 232 11.55 -12.95 8.18
N ALA A 233 10.69 -13.79 7.60
CA ALA A 233 9.66 -14.48 8.36
C ALA A 233 10.27 -15.22 9.59
N PRO A 234 9.59 -15.28 10.74
CA PRO A 234 10.18 -15.78 11.99
C PRO A 234 10.74 -17.20 11.88
N GLY A 235 10.12 -18.05 11.07
CA GLY A 235 10.55 -19.42 10.81
C GLY A 235 11.66 -19.57 9.77
N ASN A 236 12.07 -18.51 9.08
CA ASN A 236 13.02 -18.57 7.96
C ASN A 236 14.48 -18.32 8.40
N THR A 237 14.86 -18.92 9.53
CA THR A 237 16.19 -18.73 10.14
C THR A 237 17.31 -19.30 9.27
N ALA A 238 17.06 -20.40 8.55
CA ALA A 238 18.06 -20.99 7.66
C ALA A 238 18.42 -20.08 6.48
N LEU A 239 17.45 -19.39 5.85
CA LEU A 239 17.74 -18.41 4.81
C LEU A 239 18.45 -17.19 5.41
N ARG A 240 18.01 -16.73 6.58
CA ARG A 240 18.66 -15.64 7.32
C ARG A 240 20.13 -15.96 7.59
N ASP A 241 20.45 -17.16 8.08
CA ASP A 241 21.83 -17.58 8.36
C ASP A 241 22.71 -17.58 7.10
N ARG A 242 22.16 -18.04 5.97
CA ARG A 242 22.85 -17.98 4.67
C ARG A 242 23.10 -16.53 4.23
N ILE A 243 22.11 -15.65 4.42
CA ILE A 243 22.24 -14.22 4.13
C ILE A 243 23.29 -13.58 5.03
N ASP A 244 23.34 -13.91 6.32
CA ASP A 244 24.35 -13.40 7.25
C ASP A 244 25.77 -13.75 6.76
N GLU A 245 26.00 -14.98 6.31
CA GLU A 245 27.30 -15.38 5.77
C GLU A 245 27.63 -14.66 4.44
N ILE A 246 26.63 -14.43 3.59
CA ILE A 246 26.81 -13.65 2.36
C ILE A 246 27.15 -12.20 2.70
N LEU A 247 26.43 -11.57 3.62
CA LEU A 247 26.70 -10.20 4.07
C LEU A 247 28.12 -10.07 4.64
N LYS A 248 28.55 -10.99 5.51
CA LYS A 248 29.94 -11.03 6.00
C LYS A 248 30.94 -11.18 4.85
N ALA A 249 30.68 -12.05 3.88
CA ALA A 249 31.54 -12.19 2.71
C ALA A 249 31.60 -10.90 1.87
N ARG A 250 30.47 -10.22 1.67
CA ARG A 250 30.38 -8.95 0.93
C ARG A 250 31.02 -7.76 1.67
N MET A 251 31.05 -7.81 3.00
CA MET A 251 31.84 -6.88 3.83
C MET A 251 33.34 -7.12 3.63
N ARG A 252 33.78 -8.38 3.67
CA ARG A 252 35.20 -8.76 3.54
C ARG A 252 35.79 -8.47 2.15
N ASP A 253 35.01 -8.69 1.09
CA ASP A 253 35.49 -8.51 -0.28
C ASP A 253 35.31 -7.09 -0.85
N GLY A 254 34.84 -6.16 -0.01
CA GLY A 254 34.62 -4.76 -0.37
C GLY A 254 33.44 -4.53 -1.31
N THR A 255 32.58 -5.52 -1.54
CA THR A 255 31.36 -5.33 -2.34
C THR A 255 30.43 -4.30 -1.70
N LEU A 256 30.16 -4.43 -0.39
CA LEU A 256 29.28 -3.47 0.30
C LEU A 256 29.89 -2.06 0.35
N GLU A 257 31.20 -1.95 0.60
CA GLU A 257 31.90 -0.66 0.57
C GLU A 257 31.73 0.03 -0.79
N ARG A 258 31.88 -0.72 -1.89
CA ARG A 258 31.71 -0.16 -3.24
C ARG A 258 30.29 0.34 -3.49
N ILE A 259 29.28 -0.39 -3.00
CA ILE A 259 27.88 0.04 -3.06
C ILE A 259 27.74 1.34 -2.27
N TYR A 260 28.18 1.38 -1.01
CA TYR A 260 28.02 2.56 -0.16
C TYR A 260 28.79 3.79 -0.67
N ARG A 261 29.97 3.61 -1.27
CA ARG A 261 30.70 4.69 -1.93
C ARG A 261 29.98 5.20 -3.17
N LYS A 262 29.38 4.31 -3.99
CA LYS A 262 28.59 4.71 -5.16
C LYS A 262 27.42 5.61 -4.77
N TRP A 263 26.81 5.34 -3.61
CA TRP A 263 25.67 6.08 -3.09
C TRP A 263 26.05 7.24 -2.16
N ASP A 264 27.35 7.53 -2.00
CA ASP A 264 27.87 8.61 -1.14
C ASP A 264 27.43 8.47 0.34
N ILE A 265 27.39 7.23 0.83
CA ILE A 265 26.99 6.88 2.21
C ILE A 265 28.08 6.09 2.95
N TRP A 266 29.28 5.99 2.38
CA TRP A 266 30.44 5.40 3.04
C TRP A 266 31.21 6.46 3.84
N ASP A 267 31.02 6.47 5.15
CA ASP A 267 31.67 7.38 6.08
C ASP A 267 32.81 6.72 6.87
N GLU A 268 33.42 7.47 7.80
CA GLU A 268 34.49 6.99 8.67
C GLU A 268 34.04 5.96 9.72
N TYR A 269 32.74 5.82 9.94
CA TYR A 269 32.16 4.88 10.90
C TYR A 269 31.97 3.49 10.26
N GLN A 270 31.61 3.41 8.97
CA GLN A 270 31.38 2.12 8.29
C GLN A 270 32.55 1.13 8.40
N PRO A 271 33.83 1.49 8.22
CA PRO A 271 34.94 0.54 8.39
C PRO A 271 35.04 -0.04 9.80
N LYS A 272 34.85 0.81 10.82
CA LYS A 272 34.90 0.40 12.24
C LYS A 272 33.70 -0.50 12.57
N PHE A 273 32.53 -0.15 12.06
CA PHE A 273 31.31 -0.93 12.16
C PHE A 273 31.49 -2.33 11.51
N PHE A 274 31.99 -2.41 10.28
CA PHE A 274 32.25 -3.69 9.60
C PHE A 274 33.23 -4.56 10.38
N ALA A 275 34.31 -3.98 10.90
CA ALA A 275 35.27 -4.71 11.74
C ALA A 275 34.60 -5.30 12.99
N ARG A 276 33.69 -4.55 13.64
CA ARG A 276 32.92 -5.02 14.80
C ARG A 276 32.00 -6.20 14.46
N VAL A 277 31.24 -6.08 13.37
CA VAL A 277 30.33 -7.15 12.89
C VAL A 277 31.11 -8.42 12.51
N LEU A 278 32.22 -8.28 11.78
CA LEU A 278 33.06 -9.40 11.36
C LEU A 278 33.81 -10.07 12.52
N GLY A 279 34.11 -9.32 13.58
CA GLY A 279 34.75 -9.80 14.81
C GLY A 279 33.82 -10.55 15.76
N GLY A 280 32.53 -10.70 15.43
CA GLY A 280 31.56 -11.47 16.23
C GLY A 280 31.02 -10.75 17.47
N ALA A 281 31.27 -9.44 17.61
CA ALA A 281 30.72 -8.65 18.70
C ALA A 281 29.32 -8.12 18.33
N ALA A 282 28.30 -8.52 19.08
CA ALA A 282 26.99 -7.88 19.05
C ALA A 282 27.16 -6.37 19.34
N ALA A 283 26.62 -5.53 18.46
CA ALA A 283 26.78 -4.08 18.53
C ALA A 283 26.17 -3.53 19.83
N ALA A 284 27.03 -2.99 20.70
CA ALA A 284 26.64 -2.16 21.83
C ALA A 284 27.01 -0.70 21.53
N SER A 285 26.03 0.18 21.77
CA SER A 285 26.11 1.64 21.65
C SER A 285 27.24 2.25 22.49
N ALA A 286 28.04 3.15 21.90
CA ALA A 286 28.73 4.26 22.60
C ALA A 286 29.45 5.26 21.66
N ALA A 287 29.08 6.53 21.86
CA ALA A 287 29.69 7.86 21.64
C ALA A 287 31.12 8.08 21.08
N GLY A 288 31.25 9.11 20.20
CA GLY A 288 32.34 10.11 20.22
C GLY A 288 32.97 10.58 18.89
N LEU A 289 32.58 11.80 18.42
CA LEU A 289 33.33 12.91 17.74
C LEU A 289 34.25 12.62 16.51
N SER A 290 34.38 13.41 15.41
CA SER A 290 33.85 14.72 14.94
C SER A 290 34.42 15.11 13.53
N ARG A 291 33.59 15.69 12.62
CA ARG A 291 33.81 16.70 11.51
C ARG A 291 34.82 16.40 10.35
N GLU A 292 34.65 16.74 9.05
CA GLU A 292 33.89 17.78 8.32
C GLU A 292 34.02 17.61 6.75
N THR A 293 32.97 17.93 5.95
CA THR A 293 32.92 18.35 4.49
C THR A 293 33.46 17.42 3.37
N ALA A 294 32.94 17.36 2.13
CA ALA A 294 32.20 18.30 1.27
C ALA A 294 31.37 17.56 0.17
N ALA A 295 30.51 18.34 -0.51
CA ALA A 295 29.52 17.98 -1.53
C ALA A 295 30.07 17.52 -2.89
N GLU A 296 29.23 16.81 -3.69
CA GLU A 296 28.94 17.18 -5.10
C GLU A 296 27.75 16.42 -5.75
N GLY A 297 26.85 17.18 -6.40
CA GLY A 297 26.54 16.96 -7.82
C GLY A 297 25.47 15.95 -8.28
N GLY A 298 24.20 16.10 -7.91
CA GLY A 298 23.06 15.42 -8.57
C GLY A 298 22.39 16.29 -9.65
N ARG A 299 22.52 15.89 -10.92
CA ARG A 299 22.07 16.59 -12.15
C ARG A 299 20.56 16.90 -12.15
N ARG A 300 20.17 18.18 -12.21
CA ARG A 300 18.76 18.62 -12.40
C ARG A 300 18.25 18.21 -13.78
N SER A 301 17.46 17.14 -13.87
CA SER A 301 16.58 16.90 -15.03
C SER A 301 15.38 17.84 -14.99
N THR A 302 14.98 18.39 -16.13
CA THR A 302 13.87 19.36 -16.23
C THR A 302 12.54 18.68 -15.87
N LYS A 303 11.69 19.33 -15.05
CA LYS A 303 10.41 18.77 -14.56
C LYS A 303 9.50 18.20 -15.67
N ALA A 304 9.55 18.75 -16.88
CA ALA A 304 8.78 18.28 -18.03
C ALA A 304 9.28 16.95 -18.63
N GLU A 305 10.59 16.68 -18.55
CA GLU A 305 11.20 15.45 -19.07
C GLU A 305 10.89 14.26 -18.16
N LEU A 306 10.83 14.51 -16.84
CA LEU A 306 10.41 13.52 -15.84
C LEU A 306 8.95 13.10 -16.02
N VAL A 307 8.05 14.02 -16.35
CA VAL A 307 6.62 13.71 -16.59
C VAL A 307 6.44 12.71 -17.74
N LEU A 308 7.17 12.90 -18.84
CA LEU A 308 7.08 12.00 -20.01
C LEU A 308 7.56 10.58 -19.69
N LYS A 309 8.56 10.44 -18.80
CA LYS A 309 9.09 9.14 -18.38
C LYS A 309 8.14 8.37 -17.46
N TYR A 310 7.40 9.06 -16.59
CA TYR A 310 6.46 8.43 -15.65
C TYR A 310 5.08 8.14 -16.25
N LEU A 311 4.69 8.85 -17.32
CA LEU A 311 3.36 8.71 -17.94
C LEU A 311 2.99 7.26 -18.33
N PRO A 312 3.87 6.44 -18.93
CA PRO A 312 3.53 5.05 -19.25
C PRO A 312 3.23 4.21 -17.99
N SER A 313 3.95 4.46 -16.89
CA SER A 313 3.73 3.75 -15.63
C SER A 313 2.40 4.14 -14.98
N LEU A 314 2.04 5.43 -15.01
CA LEU A 314 0.74 5.93 -14.55
C LEU A 314 -0.42 5.36 -15.38
N ILE A 315 -0.27 5.25 -16.70
CA ILE A 315 -1.27 4.64 -17.58
C ILE A 315 -1.45 3.14 -17.26
N ARG A 316 -0.36 2.40 -17.03
CA ARG A 316 -0.44 0.99 -16.62
C ARG A 316 -1.15 0.84 -15.27
N ALA A 317 -0.80 1.67 -14.29
CA ALA A 317 -1.43 1.69 -12.98
C ALA A 317 -2.92 2.07 -13.07
N ALA A 318 -3.28 3.04 -13.92
CA ALA A 318 -4.67 3.35 -14.24
C ALA A 318 -5.41 2.15 -14.86
N GLY A 319 -4.73 1.34 -15.68
CA GLY A 319 -5.26 0.07 -16.19
C GLY A 319 -5.60 -0.91 -15.06
N ILE A 320 -4.72 -1.05 -14.06
CA ILE A 320 -4.97 -1.88 -12.87
C ILE A 320 -6.19 -1.35 -12.10
N THR A 321 -6.27 -0.03 -11.88
CA THR A 321 -7.44 0.64 -11.27
C THR A 321 -8.73 0.30 -11.99
N VAL A 322 -8.77 0.40 -13.33
CA VAL A 322 -9.96 0.10 -14.14
C VAL A 322 -10.34 -1.39 -14.06
N VAL A 323 -9.38 -2.30 -14.25
CA VAL A 323 -9.64 -3.74 -14.23
C VAL A 323 -10.15 -4.15 -12.85
N MET A 324 -9.50 -3.70 -11.77
CA MET A 324 -9.92 -3.97 -10.41
C MET A 324 -11.34 -3.46 -10.16
N SER A 325 -11.63 -2.23 -10.57
CA SER A 325 -12.94 -1.62 -10.38
C SER A 325 -14.04 -2.38 -11.13
N CYS A 326 -13.80 -2.76 -12.39
CA CYS A 326 -14.75 -3.52 -13.20
C CYS A 326 -15.02 -4.91 -12.62
N LEU A 327 -13.98 -5.62 -12.17
CA LEU A 327 -14.14 -6.95 -11.58
C LEU A 327 -14.86 -6.88 -10.23
N ALA A 328 -14.50 -5.91 -9.38
CA ALA A 328 -15.16 -5.71 -8.09
C ALA A 328 -16.63 -5.31 -8.27
N MET A 329 -16.93 -4.45 -9.24
CA MET A 329 -18.30 -4.08 -9.58
C MET A 329 -19.10 -5.27 -10.13
N ALA A 330 -18.51 -6.09 -11.01
CA ALA A 330 -19.17 -7.30 -11.49
C ALA A 330 -19.52 -8.27 -10.35
N LEU A 331 -18.61 -8.42 -9.38
CA LEU A 331 -18.85 -9.21 -8.17
C LEU A 331 -19.94 -8.57 -7.29
N ALA A 332 -19.89 -7.25 -7.13
CA ALA A 332 -20.87 -6.47 -6.35
C ALA A 332 -22.29 -6.60 -6.92
N ILE A 333 -22.45 -6.49 -8.23
CA ILE A 333 -23.74 -6.66 -8.91
C ILE A 333 -24.28 -8.07 -8.69
N ALA A 334 -23.44 -9.10 -8.89
CA ALA A 334 -23.86 -10.50 -8.76
C ALA A 334 -24.28 -10.86 -7.33
N ILE A 335 -23.47 -10.49 -6.34
CA ILE A 335 -23.75 -10.76 -4.93
C ILE A 335 -24.90 -9.85 -4.45
N GLY A 336 -24.86 -8.56 -4.76
CA GLY A 336 -25.86 -7.59 -4.38
C GLY A 336 -27.26 -7.97 -4.87
N MET A 337 -27.40 -8.43 -6.11
CA MET A 337 -28.67 -8.93 -6.64
C MET A 337 -29.19 -10.16 -5.89
N THR A 338 -28.28 -11.07 -5.52
CA THR A 338 -28.61 -12.26 -4.75
C THR A 338 -29.07 -11.89 -3.33
N VAL A 339 -28.35 -10.98 -2.67
CA VAL A 339 -28.70 -10.46 -1.33
C VAL A 339 -30.03 -9.71 -1.37
N ALA A 340 -30.25 -8.85 -2.35
CA ALA A 340 -31.49 -8.09 -2.51
C ALA A 340 -32.69 -9.02 -2.71
N THR A 341 -32.58 -9.98 -3.63
CA THR A 341 -33.63 -10.97 -3.91
C THR A 341 -33.95 -11.79 -2.67
N GLY A 342 -32.91 -12.26 -1.95
CA GLY A 342 -33.08 -12.99 -0.70
C GLY A 342 -33.75 -12.17 0.41
N ARG A 343 -33.52 -10.85 0.47
CA ARG A 343 -34.18 -9.96 1.45
C ARG A 343 -35.61 -9.58 1.07
N VAL A 344 -35.95 -9.60 -0.22
CA VAL A 344 -37.31 -9.31 -0.71
C VAL A 344 -38.21 -10.54 -0.64
N TYR A 345 -37.72 -11.72 -1.03
CA TYR A 345 -38.52 -12.93 -1.17
C TYR A 345 -38.19 -14.04 -0.18
N GLY A 346 -37.09 -13.93 0.57
CA GLY A 346 -36.67 -14.95 1.52
C GLY A 346 -37.55 -14.99 2.78
N GLY A 347 -37.49 -16.12 3.48
CA GLY A 347 -38.12 -16.27 4.79
C GLY A 347 -37.43 -15.41 5.86
N MET A 348 -38.00 -15.41 7.08
CA MET A 348 -37.52 -14.59 8.19
C MET A 348 -36.02 -14.80 8.47
N ILE A 349 -35.55 -16.04 8.51
CA ILE A 349 -34.13 -16.36 8.80
C ILE A 349 -33.21 -15.80 7.71
N THR A 350 -33.49 -16.10 6.44
CA THR A 350 -32.70 -15.60 5.29
C THR A 350 -32.65 -14.07 5.28
N ARG A 351 -33.80 -13.43 5.50
CA ARG A 351 -33.91 -11.97 5.55
C ARG A 351 -33.08 -11.39 6.69
N THR A 352 -33.16 -11.95 7.89
CA THR A 352 -32.40 -11.48 9.06
C THR A 352 -30.90 -11.63 8.86
N LEU A 353 -30.43 -12.78 8.38
CA LEU A 353 -29.00 -13.02 8.12
C LEU A 353 -28.44 -12.07 7.07
N LEU A 354 -29.14 -11.91 5.94
CA LEU A 354 -28.72 -11.01 4.87
C LEU A 354 -28.80 -9.54 5.30
N THR A 355 -29.75 -9.18 6.16
CA THR A 355 -29.80 -7.83 6.74
C THR A 355 -28.61 -7.61 7.66
N GLY A 356 -28.28 -8.58 8.53
CA GLY A 356 -27.09 -8.51 9.38
C GLY A 356 -25.80 -8.33 8.58
N TYR A 357 -25.62 -9.07 7.48
CA TYR A 357 -24.51 -8.85 6.53
C TYR A 357 -24.45 -7.40 6.04
N VAL A 358 -25.57 -6.86 5.54
CA VAL A 358 -25.62 -5.50 4.99
C VAL A 358 -25.32 -4.44 6.06
N GLU A 359 -25.92 -4.56 7.23
CA GLU A 359 -25.71 -3.60 8.34
C GLU A 359 -24.25 -3.61 8.81
N VAL A 360 -23.63 -4.79 8.97
CA VAL A 360 -22.22 -4.89 9.40
C VAL A 360 -21.29 -4.30 8.34
N ILE A 361 -21.49 -4.64 7.07
CA ILE A 361 -20.62 -4.21 5.98
C ILE A 361 -20.75 -2.72 5.70
N ARG A 362 -21.97 -2.16 5.68
CA ARG A 362 -22.18 -0.71 5.50
C ARG A 362 -21.83 0.10 6.75
N GLY A 363 -21.88 -0.53 7.92
CA GLY A 363 -21.53 0.09 9.20
C GLY A 363 -20.03 0.09 9.51
N THR A 364 -19.19 -0.54 8.67
CA THR A 364 -17.73 -0.61 8.88
C THR A 364 -16.96 0.00 7.70
N PRO A 365 -15.86 0.74 7.95
CA PRO A 365 -15.07 1.33 6.87
C PRO A 365 -14.46 0.28 5.94
N VAL A 366 -14.52 0.51 4.63
CA VAL A 366 -13.97 -0.42 3.61
C VAL A 366 -12.47 -0.63 3.79
N LEU A 367 -11.70 0.41 4.18
CA LEU A 367 -10.28 0.28 4.45
C LEU A 367 -10.00 -0.74 5.57
N LEU A 368 -10.77 -0.70 6.66
CA LEU A 368 -10.66 -1.68 7.74
C LEU A 368 -10.99 -3.10 7.27
N GLN A 369 -12.02 -3.24 6.42
CA GLN A 369 -12.38 -4.54 5.83
C GLN A 369 -11.24 -5.10 4.98
N LEU A 370 -10.55 -4.27 4.19
CA LEU A 370 -9.37 -4.66 3.41
C LEU A 370 -8.23 -5.13 4.32
N PHE A 371 -7.94 -4.41 5.40
CA PHE A 371 -6.91 -4.81 6.39
C PHE A 371 -7.24 -6.16 7.04
N VAL A 372 -8.49 -6.35 7.49
CA VAL A 372 -8.92 -7.61 8.12
C VAL A 372 -8.83 -8.77 7.14
N LEU A 373 -9.25 -8.56 5.90
CA LEU A 373 -9.23 -9.61 4.88
C LEU A 373 -7.80 -9.99 4.47
N TYR A 374 -6.91 -9.01 4.34
CA TYR A 374 -5.55 -9.23 3.85
C TYR A 374 -4.59 -9.66 4.97
N TYR A 375 -4.51 -8.91 6.07
CA TYR A 375 -3.60 -9.20 7.17
C TYR A 375 -4.25 -10.06 8.26
N GLY A 376 -5.50 -9.75 8.64
CA GLY A 376 -6.19 -10.43 9.73
C GLY A 376 -6.51 -11.91 9.46
N LEU A 377 -6.97 -12.24 8.25
CA LEU A 377 -7.33 -13.61 7.87
C LEU A 377 -6.13 -14.48 7.45
N SER A 378 -4.95 -13.89 7.35
CA SER A 378 -3.75 -14.52 6.78
C SER A 378 -3.30 -15.81 7.49
N ALA A 379 -3.61 -15.95 8.78
CA ALA A 379 -3.33 -17.16 9.56
C ALA A 379 -4.18 -18.36 9.12
N VAL A 380 -5.36 -18.12 8.53
CA VAL A 380 -6.28 -19.17 8.07
C VAL A 380 -6.18 -19.34 6.55
N ILE A 381 -6.16 -18.23 5.81
CA ILE A 381 -6.12 -18.22 4.34
C ILE A 381 -5.19 -17.08 3.89
N ARG A 382 -4.16 -17.41 3.10
CA ARG A 382 -3.29 -16.41 2.46
C ARG A 382 -3.83 -16.05 1.08
N LEU A 383 -4.36 -14.83 0.97
CA LEU A 383 -4.88 -14.30 -0.29
C LEU A 383 -3.86 -13.35 -0.94
N PRO A 384 -3.63 -13.45 -2.27
CA PRO A 384 -2.90 -12.43 -3.01
C PRO A 384 -3.56 -11.05 -2.85
N ALA A 385 -2.77 -9.98 -2.80
CA ALA A 385 -3.24 -8.60 -2.60
C ALA A 385 -4.39 -8.21 -3.52
N PHE A 386 -4.23 -8.51 -4.82
CA PHE A 386 -5.26 -8.25 -5.83
C PHE A 386 -6.58 -8.98 -5.55
N VAL A 387 -6.52 -10.23 -5.06
CA VAL A 387 -7.71 -11.04 -4.76
C VAL A 387 -8.39 -10.54 -3.49
N ALA A 388 -7.63 -10.21 -2.46
CA ALA A 388 -8.16 -9.60 -1.25
C ALA A 388 -8.83 -8.25 -1.57
N ALA A 389 -8.20 -7.40 -2.38
CA ALA A 389 -8.79 -6.15 -2.86
C ALA A 389 -10.10 -6.39 -3.62
N LEU A 390 -10.11 -7.34 -4.56
CA LEU A 390 -11.28 -7.70 -5.36
C LEU A 390 -12.46 -8.17 -4.48
N ILE A 391 -12.20 -9.09 -3.55
CA ILE A 391 -13.22 -9.63 -2.65
C ILE A 391 -13.70 -8.55 -1.66
N GLY A 392 -12.77 -7.79 -1.07
CA GLY A 392 -13.09 -6.76 -0.09
C GLY A 392 -13.95 -5.65 -0.68
N LEU A 393 -13.53 -5.07 -1.81
CA LEU A 393 -14.32 -4.05 -2.52
C LEU A 393 -15.64 -4.65 -3.04
N GLY A 394 -15.60 -5.85 -3.64
CA GLY A 394 -16.80 -6.48 -4.20
C GLY A 394 -17.86 -6.83 -3.16
N LEU A 395 -17.47 -7.35 -2.00
CA LEU A 395 -18.41 -7.61 -0.89
C LEU A 395 -18.91 -6.31 -0.28
N ASN A 396 -18.04 -5.31 -0.11
CA ASN A 396 -18.46 -4.01 0.40
C ASN A 396 -19.54 -3.39 -0.49
N TYR A 397 -19.25 -3.23 -1.78
CA TYR A 397 -20.19 -2.68 -2.74
C TYR A 397 -21.40 -3.58 -2.99
N ALA A 398 -21.29 -4.91 -2.85
CA ALA A 398 -22.46 -5.79 -2.91
C ALA A 398 -23.52 -5.43 -1.85
N ALA A 399 -23.10 -4.97 -0.66
CA ALA A 399 -24.04 -4.55 0.37
C ALA A 399 -24.79 -3.27 -0.03
N TYR A 400 -24.09 -2.28 -0.60
CA TYR A 400 -24.70 -1.04 -1.12
C TYR A 400 -25.61 -1.31 -2.32
N GLU A 401 -25.13 -2.06 -3.31
CA GLU A 401 -25.90 -2.48 -4.48
C GLU A 401 -27.16 -3.27 -4.09
N SER A 402 -27.08 -4.11 -3.04
CA SER A 402 -28.26 -4.84 -2.57
C SER A 402 -29.39 -3.93 -2.08
N GLU A 403 -29.07 -2.77 -1.50
CA GLU A 403 -30.07 -1.79 -1.06
C GLU A 403 -30.67 -1.04 -2.24
N ILE A 404 -29.85 -0.69 -3.24
CA ILE A 404 -30.33 -0.09 -4.49
C ILE A 404 -31.32 -1.04 -5.17
N TYR A 405 -30.95 -2.32 -5.34
CA TYR A 405 -31.82 -3.30 -6.00
C TYR A 405 -33.08 -3.58 -5.18
N ARG A 406 -32.98 -3.68 -3.85
CA ARG A 406 -34.13 -3.85 -2.97
C ARG A 406 -35.09 -2.66 -3.09
N GLY A 407 -34.58 -1.43 -2.99
CA GLY A 407 -35.37 -0.22 -3.15
C GLY A 407 -36.01 -0.11 -4.53
N ALA A 408 -35.25 -0.39 -5.59
CA ALA A 408 -35.75 -0.40 -6.96
C ALA A 408 -36.84 -1.47 -7.20
N MET A 409 -36.68 -2.64 -6.59
CA MET A 409 -37.71 -3.68 -6.60
C MET A 409 -38.96 -3.25 -5.84
N GLU A 410 -38.84 -2.58 -4.70
CA GLU A 410 -39.98 -2.11 -3.88
C GLU A 410 -40.70 -0.91 -4.49
N ALA A 411 -40.04 -0.13 -5.33
CA ALA A 411 -40.61 1.01 -6.05
C ALA A 411 -41.59 0.62 -7.18
N VAL A 412 -41.57 -0.64 -7.64
CA VAL A 412 -42.52 -1.12 -8.66
C VAL A 412 -43.95 -1.15 -8.07
N PRO A 413 -44.96 -0.52 -8.71
CA PRO A 413 -46.30 -0.43 -8.14
C PRO A 413 -46.94 -1.78 -7.85
N ARG A 414 -47.50 -1.94 -6.64
CA ARG A 414 -48.14 -3.20 -6.22
C ARG A 414 -49.27 -3.64 -7.14
N GLY A 415 -50.06 -2.70 -7.66
CA GLY A 415 -51.15 -2.99 -8.60
C GLY A 415 -50.69 -3.69 -9.89
N GLN A 416 -49.48 -3.42 -10.39
CA GLN A 416 -48.93 -4.14 -11.54
C GLN A 416 -48.60 -5.60 -11.19
N LEU A 417 -48.10 -5.84 -9.97
CA LEU A 417 -47.79 -7.18 -9.49
C LEU A 417 -49.07 -8.00 -9.23
N GLU A 418 -50.11 -7.35 -8.68
CA GLU A 418 -51.43 -7.95 -8.46
C GLU A 418 -52.15 -8.25 -9.78
N ALA A 419 -52.10 -7.34 -10.76
CA ALA A 419 -52.63 -7.58 -12.10
C ALA A 419 -51.92 -8.74 -12.80
N ALA A 420 -50.58 -8.79 -12.71
CA ALA A 420 -49.79 -9.88 -13.27
C ALA A 420 -50.16 -11.25 -12.67
N ARG A 421 -50.35 -11.32 -11.34
CA ARG A 421 -50.83 -12.53 -10.65
C ARG A 421 -52.24 -12.92 -11.07
N THR A 422 -53.12 -11.93 -11.25
CA THR A 422 -54.51 -12.15 -11.69
C THR A 422 -54.56 -12.74 -13.11
N LEU A 423 -53.62 -12.37 -13.97
CA LEU A 423 -53.43 -12.96 -15.30
C LEU A 423 -52.81 -14.37 -15.27
N GLY A 424 -52.61 -14.96 -14.09
CA GLY A 424 -52.08 -16.31 -13.92
C GLY A 424 -50.55 -16.42 -14.02
N LEU A 425 -49.82 -15.29 -13.99
CA LEU A 425 -48.36 -15.33 -13.98
C LEU A 425 -47.84 -15.84 -12.63
N THR A 426 -46.93 -16.80 -12.69
CA THR A 426 -46.18 -17.29 -11.52
C THR A 426 -45.26 -16.19 -10.98
N GLU A 427 -44.85 -16.27 -9.70
CA GLU A 427 -43.92 -15.28 -9.11
C GLU A 427 -42.62 -15.13 -9.91
N PHE A 428 -42.14 -16.20 -10.54
CA PHE A 428 -40.96 -16.12 -11.42
C PHE A 428 -41.25 -15.30 -12.67
N GLN A 429 -42.41 -15.50 -13.29
CA GLN A 429 -42.82 -14.74 -14.47
C GLN A 429 -43.09 -13.28 -14.11
N VAL A 430 -43.73 -13.01 -12.96
CA VAL A 430 -43.90 -11.66 -12.42
C VAL A 430 -42.53 -10.98 -12.24
N PHE A 431 -41.56 -11.68 -11.63
CA PHE A 431 -40.21 -11.16 -11.50
C PHE A 431 -39.51 -10.96 -12.85
N ARG A 432 -39.51 -11.96 -13.73
CA ARG A 432 -38.78 -11.94 -15.01
C ARG A 432 -39.32 -10.93 -16.00
N TYR A 433 -40.65 -10.78 -16.08
CA TYR A 433 -41.32 -9.99 -17.12
C TYR A 433 -41.84 -8.64 -16.65
N VAL A 434 -42.18 -8.50 -15.35
CA VAL A 434 -42.80 -7.27 -14.83
C VAL A 434 -41.83 -6.53 -13.92
N ARG A 435 -41.49 -7.11 -12.77
CA ARG A 435 -40.75 -6.40 -11.71
C ARG A 435 -39.27 -6.20 -12.07
N GLY A 436 -38.59 -7.23 -12.53
CA GLY A 436 -37.15 -7.24 -12.79
C GLY A 436 -36.72 -6.20 -13.84
N PRO A 437 -37.33 -6.16 -15.04
CA PRO A 437 -37.00 -5.16 -16.05
C PRO A 437 -37.21 -3.71 -15.57
N GLN A 438 -38.25 -3.46 -14.78
CA GLN A 438 -38.54 -2.14 -14.22
C GLN A 438 -37.57 -1.77 -13.08
N ALA A 439 -37.33 -2.70 -12.16
CA ALA A 439 -36.38 -2.52 -11.07
C ALA A 439 -34.95 -2.30 -11.60
N PHE A 440 -34.53 -3.05 -12.63
CA PHE A 440 -33.24 -2.86 -13.26
C PHE A 440 -33.11 -1.44 -13.84
N ARG A 441 -34.16 -0.94 -14.50
CA ARG A 441 -34.19 0.46 -14.95
C ARG A 441 -34.05 1.38 -13.73
N LEU A 442 -34.88 1.27 -12.71
CA LEU A 442 -34.77 2.12 -11.51
C LEU A 442 -33.40 2.07 -10.82
N ALA A 443 -32.66 0.96 -10.94
CA ALA A 443 -31.36 0.77 -10.31
C ALA A 443 -30.15 1.29 -11.12
N LEU A 444 -30.19 1.42 -12.46
CA LEU A 444 -28.95 1.68 -13.23
C LEU A 444 -28.31 3.04 -12.92
N ALA A 445 -29.09 4.10 -12.70
CA ALA A 445 -28.52 5.42 -12.41
C ALA A 445 -27.78 5.43 -11.05
N PRO A 446 -28.40 4.98 -9.93
CA PRO A 446 -27.68 4.77 -8.67
C PRO A 446 -26.48 3.81 -8.80
N MET A 447 -26.62 2.67 -9.48
CA MET A 447 -25.54 1.69 -9.68
C MET A 447 -24.35 2.28 -10.45
N THR A 448 -24.60 3.13 -11.44
CA THR A 448 -23.52 3.81 -12.19
C THR A 448 -22.81 4.85 -11.31
N ASN A 449 -23.53 5.51 -10.41
CA ASN A 449 -22.92 6.42 -9.43
C ASN A 449 -22.04 5.65 -8.43
N ASP A 450 -22.51 4.51 -7.93
CA ASP A 450 -21.72 3.64 -7.06
C ASP A 450 -20.50 3.08 -7.79
N PHE A 451 -20.58 2.82 -9.10
CA PHE A 451 -19.40 2.45 -9.90
C PHE A 451 -18.36 3.57 -9.99
N VAL A 452 -18.79 4.82 -10.13
CA VAL A 452 -17.90 5.99 -10.08
C VAL A 452 -17.25 6.14 -8.70
N ALA A 453 -18.00 5.86 -7.62
CA ALA A 453 -17.47 5.84 -6.27
C ALA A 453 -16.44 4.70 -6.11
N LEU A 454 -16.77 3.49 -6.56
CA LEU A 454 -15.89 2.32 -6.48
C LEU A 454 -14.56 2.57 -7.18
N LEU A 455 -14.60 3.19 -8.36
CA LEU A 455 -13.39 3.55 -9.08
C LEU A 455 -12.46 4.45 -8.26
N LYS A 456 -12.99 5.37 -7.44
CA LYS A 456 -12.20 6.21 -6.55
C LYS A 456 -11.78 5.46 -5.29
N ASP A 457 -12.67 4.67 -4.70
CA ASP A 457 -12.40 3.87 -3.49
C ASP A 457 -11.38 2.76 -3.76
N SER A 458 -11.17 2.38 -5.02
CA SER A 458 -10.06 1.52 -5.42
C SER A 458 -8.69 2.09 -5.01
N SER A 459 -8.56 3.41 -4.84
CA SER A 459 -7.33 4.01 -4.30
C SER A 459 -6.96 3.51 -2.90
N LEU A 460 -7.92 3.02 -2.11
CA LEU A 460 -7.68 2.47 -0.77
C LEU A 460 -6.93 1.12 -0.81
N VAL A 461 -6.94 0.43 -1.95
CA VAL A 461 -6.23 -0.87 -2.08
C VAL A 461 -4.71 -0.70 -2.13
N SER A 462 -4.23 0.53 -2.35
CA SER A 462 -2.80 0.90 -2.25
C SER A 462 -2.19 0.55 -0.90
N VAL A 463 -2.99 0.60 0.16
CA VAL A 463 -2.58 0.33 1.53
C VAL A 463 -2.31 -1.17 1.78
N ILE A 464 -2.96 -2.04 1.01
CA ILE A 464 -2.75 -3.50 1.04
C ILE A 464 -1.89 -3.96 -0.14
N THR A 465 -0.84 -3.19 -0.45
CA THR A 465 0.25 -3.52 -1.37
C THR A 465 -0.13 -3.66 -2.85
N VAL A 466 -1.31 -3.19 -3.26
CA VAL A 466 -1.66 -3.12 -4.69
C VAL A 466 -1.13 -1.82 -5.28
N VAL A 467 -0.28 -1.92 -6.30
CA VAL A 467 0.20 -0.73 -7.03
C VAL A 467 -0.84 -0.30 -8.06
N GLU A 468 -1.81 0.50 -7.61
CA GLU A 468 -2.78 1.17 -8.46
C GLU A 468 -2.39 2.64 -8.74
N LEU A 469 -3.23 3.39 -9.46
CA LEU A 469 -2.94 4.76 -9.91
C LEU A 469 -2.48 5.71 -8.79
N THR A 470 -3.14 5.70 -7.62
CA THR A 470 -2.77 6.55 -6.48
C THR A 470 -1.41 6.13 -5.90
N LYS A 471 -1.15 4.84 -5.68
CA LYS A 471 0.16 4.36 -5.22
C LYS A 471 1.28 4.73 -6.19
N GLN A 472 1.09 4.53 -7.49
CA GLN A 472 2.08 4.90 -8.50
C GLN A 472 2.32 6.41 -8.56
N THR A 473 1.28 7.21 -8.32
CA THR A 473 1.40 8.67 -8.20
C THR A 473 2.21 9.07 -6.97
N SER A 474 2.00 8.40 -5.85
CA SER A 474 2.69 8.68 -4.58
C SER A 474 4.18 8.36 -4.71
N ILE A 475 4.50 7.21 -5.31
CA ILE A 475 5.88 6.86 -5.71
C ILE A 475 6.46 7.98 -6.61
N PHE A 476 5.74 8.43 -7.63
CA PHE A 476 6.23 9.50 -8.49
C PHE A 476 6.47 10.83 -7.75
N ALA A 477 5.56 11.21 -6.85
CA ALA A 477 5.66 12.41 -6.02
C ALA A 477 6.87 12.37 -5.10
N ALA A 478 7.12 11.24 -4.44
CA ALA A 478 8.28 11.08 -3.59
C ALA A 478 9.58 11.11 -4.39
N ASN A 479 9.61 10.52 -5.59
CA ASN A 479 10.79 10.57 -6.47
C ASN A 479 11.12 12.00 -6.94
N ILE A 480 10.12 12.82 -7.25
CA ILE A 480 10.33 14.24 -7.60
C ILE A 480 10.57 15.12 -6.36
N GLY A 481 10.12 14.70 -5.18
CA GLY A 481 10.06 15.53 -3.98
C GLY A 481 8.99 16.62 -4.10
N SER A 482 7.90 16.36 -4.81
CA SER A 482 6.77 17.30 -4.91
C SER A 482 5.51 16.62 -5.42
N TRP A 483 4.38 16.93 -4.77
CA TRP A 483 3.06 16.42 -5.15
C TRP A 483 2.34 17.21 -6.24
N VAL A 484 2.78 18.43 -6.56
CA VAL A 484 2.01 19.35 -7.43
C VAL A 484 1.77 18.75 -8.82
N ILE A 485 2.82 18.27 -9.48
CA ILE A 485 2.72 17.74 -10.85
C ILE A 485 2.13 16.32 -10.85
N PRO A 486 2.64 15.37 -10.05
CA PRO A 486 2.08 14.01 -10.00
C PRO A 486 0.61 13.99 -9.59
N GLY A 487 0.26 14.77 -8.56
CA GLY A 487 -1.12 14.91 -8.09
C GLY A 487 -2.05 15.48 -9.15
N ALA A 488 -1.62 16.51 -9.90
CA ALA A 488 -2.42 17.06 -10.99
C ALA A 488 -2.66 16.05 -12.13
N LEU A 489 -1.63 15.26 -12.49
CA LEU A 489 -1.75 14.20 -13.50
C LEU A 489 -2.69 13.08 -13.03
N CYS A 490 -2.55 12.66 -11.78
CA CYS A 490 -3.43 11.67 -11.16
C CYS A 490 -4.88 12.14 -11.14
N ALA A 491 -5.14 13.38 -10.71
CA ALA A 491 -6.46 13.98 -10.73
C ALA A 491 -7.04 14.02 -12.16
N ALA A 492 -6.23 14.40 -13.16
CA ALA A 492 -6.65 14.39 -14.56
C ALA A 492 -7.01 12.97 -15.05
N LEU A 493 -6.22 11.95 -14.71
CA LEU A 493 -6.50 10.56 -15.06
C LEU A 493 -7.78 10.06 -14.39
N TYR A 494 -7.97 10.29 -13.08
CA TYR A 494 -9.22 9.97 -12.39
C TYR A 494 -10.43 10.68 -13.02
N LEU A 495 -10.29 11.94 -13.44
CA LEU A 495 -11.35 12.67 -14.14
C LEU A 495 -11.64 12.10 -15.52
N ILE A 496 -10.62 11.73 -16.30
CA ILE A 496 -10.77 11.08 -17.61
C ILE A 496 -11.53 9.75 -17.47
N LEU A 497 -11.24 8.99 -16.41
CA LEU A 497 -11.92 7.73 -16.13
C LEU A 497 -13.35 7.92 -15.60
N SER A 498 -13.56 8.87 -14.68
CA SER A 498 -14.85 9.03 -13.99
C SER A 498 -15.87 9.90 -14.73
N LEU A 499 -15.46 10.93 -15.49
CA LEU A 499 -16.38 11.83 -16.17
C LEU A 499 -17.25 11.14 -17.24
N PRO A 500 -16.75 10.22 -18.08
CA PRO A 500 -17.59 9.46 -19.00
C PRO A 500 -18.66 8.64 -18.27
N LEU A 501 -18.29 7.98 -17.17
CA LEU A 501 -19.20 7.20 -16.33
C LEU A 501 -20.26 8.09 -15.65
N ALA A 502 -19.85 9.24 -15.11
CA ALA A 502 -20.77 10.21 -14.51
C ALA A 502 -21.70 10.87 -15.53
N ARG A 503 -21.25 11.05 -16.79
CA ARG A 503 -22.13 11.49 -17.89
C ARG A 503 -23.11 10.41 -18.30
N LEU A 504 -22.68 9.15 -18.33
CA LEU A 504 -23.56 8.01 -18.59
C LEU A 504 -24.65 7.91 -17.52
N ALA A 505 -24.29 8.00 -16.24
CA ALA A 505 -25.24 8.00 -15.12
C ALA A 505 -26.32 9.08 -15.28
N ARG A 506 -25.92 10.33 -15.55
CA ARG A 506 -26.85 11.46 -15.76
C ARG A 506 -27.76 11.25 -16.96
N ARG A 507 -27.22 10.78 -18.10
CA ARG A 507 -28.04 10.49 -19.28
C ARG A 507 -29.09 9.41 -19.01
N LEU A 508 -28.72 8.36 -18.27
CA LEU A 508 -29.66 7.31 -17.87
C LEU A 508 -30.74 7.85 -16.93
N GLU A 509 -30.37 8.75 -16.01
CA GLU A 509 -31.31 9.41 -15.10
C GLU A 509 -32.31 10.32 -15.86
N GLU A 510 -31.82 11.14 -16.78
CA GLU A 510 -32.64 12.06 -17.60
C GLU A 510 -33.62 11.31 -18.51
N GLN A 511 -33.16 10.24 -19.18
CA GLN A 511 -33.99 9.42 -20.05
C GLN A 511 -35.19 8.80 -19.33
N TRP A 512 -35.08 8.58 -18.03
CA TRP A 512 -36.12 7.89 -17.28
C TRP A 512 -37.02 8.80 -16.47
N LYS A 513 -36.54 9.96 -16.03
CA LYS A 513 -37.44 11.03 -15.57
C LYS A 513 -38.45 11.37 -16.67
N ALA A 514 -38.00 11.51 -17.92
CA ALA A 514 -38.86 11.76 -19.07
C ALA A 514 -39.79 10.60 -19.47
N ALA A 515 -39.59 9.38 -18.94
CA ALA A 515 -40.45 8.23 -19.22
C ALA A 515 -41.49 7.96 -18.11
N THR A 516 -41.41 8.69 -17.00
CA THR A 516 -42.32 8.56 -15.84
C THR A 516 -43.28 9.74 -15.71
N GLU A 517 -43.02 10.84 -16.44
CA GLU A 517 -43.97 11.91 -16.77
C GLU A 517 -44.73 11.55 -18.06
#